data_AF-A0A815SGP7-F1
#
_entry.id   AF-A0A815SGP7-F1
#
_cell.length_a   1.000
_cell.length_b   1.000
_cell.length_c   1.000
_cell.angle_alpha   90.00
_cell.angle_beta   90.00
_cell.angle_gamma   90.00
#
_symmetry.space_group_name_H-M   'P 1'
#
loop_
_entity.id
_entity.type
_entity.pdbx_description
1 polymer ?
#
loop_
_entity_poly.entity_id
_entity_poly.type
_entity_poly.pdbx_seq_one_letter_code
_entity_poly.pdbx_strand_id
1 'polypeptide(L)'
;MEEKKPQSDDEDSGAEDKNIDDNNEMNVDNNQKKEIEENKESYEDQSFQVMSNCFEIQEQAIQQEEIIAFYKDSLRFMDLIEQANRHVVNLFNSSTVADCKEAIHFFVNLHHYRLILPNIEQNLRSMFILIRSVDKSICEAITQAFVKIYFDVGPTVPLAYVFLF
;
A
#
# COMPACT_ATOMS: atom_id res chain seq x y z
N MET A 1 -65.89 49.57 13.36
CA MET A 1 -66.99 50.16 14.15
C MET A 1 -67.24 49.17 15.27
N GLU A 2 -66.79 49.53 16.48
CA GLU A 2 -67.68 49.88 17.61
C GLU A 2 -67.95 48.59 18.43
N GLU A 3 -67.75 48.46 19.74
CA GLU A 3 -67.71 49.35 20.93
C GLU A 3 -66.75 48.74 21.99
N LYS A 4 -65.86 49.48 22.67
CA LYS A 4 -66.05 50.26 23.92
C LYS A 4 -66.67 49.50 25.12
N LYS A 5 -65.79 49.15 26.10
CA LYS A 5 -65.67 49.58 27.54
C LYS A 5 -66.98 49.77 28.38
N PRO A 6 -66.97 49.94 29.75
CA PRO A 6 -65.88 49.94 30.76
C PRO A 6 -66.26 49.41 32.19
N GLN A 7 -65.34 49.62 33.16
CA GLN A 7 -65.55 49.99 34.59
C GLN A 7 -66.00 48.89 35.59
N SER A 8 -65.61 48.88 36.88
CA SER A 8 -65.17 49.94 37.80
C SER A 8 -64.34 49.42 38.98
N ASP A 9 -63.82 50.39 39.72
CA ASP A 9 -62.91 50.42 40.87
C ASP A 9 -63.46 49.87 42.21
N ASP A 10 -62.55 49.61 43.16
CA ASP A 10 -62.57 50.04 44.59
C ASP A 10 -61.55 49.17 45.38
N GLU A 11 -60.37 49.72 45.72
CA GLU A 11 -59.97 50.24 47.05
C GLU A 11 -60.00 49.21 48.20
N ASP A 12 -58.83 48.96 48.86
CA ASP A 12 -58.62 49.35 50.27
C ASP A 12 -57.41 48.66 50.96
N SER A 13 -56.64 49.51 51.65
CA SER A 13 -55.80 49.33 52.85
C SER A 13 -54.56 48.43 52.88
N GLY A 14 -53.52 48.96 53.56
CA GLY A 14 -52.65 48.16 54.42
C GLY A 14 -51.16 48.38 54.24
N ALA A 15 -50.60 49.35 54.97
CA ALA A 15 -49.16 49.56 55.12
C ALA A 15 -48.48 48.49 56.00
N GLU A 16 -47.17 48.28 55.80
CA GLU A 16 -46.08 47.95 56.76
C GLU A 16 -44.99 47.15 56.02
N ASP A 17 -43.87 47.76 55.65
CA ASP A 17 -42.63 47.98 56.42
C ASP A 17 -41.73 46.72 56.54
N LYS A 18 -40.57 46.82 55.86
CA LYS A 18 -39.28 46.12 56.06
C LYS A 18 -39.27 44.59 56.15
N ASN A 19 -38.67 43.97 55.13
CA ASN A 19 -37.28 43.50 55.24
C ASN A 19 -36.75 43.12 53.84
N ILE A 20 -35.74 43.87 53.40
CA ILE A 20 -34.85 43.50 52.30
C ILE A 20 -33.88 42.48 52.91
N ASP A 21 -34.13 41.19 52.67
CA ASP A 21 -33.08 40.18 52.78
C ASP A 21 -32.36 40.10 51.43
N ASP A 22 -31.43 41.03 51.26
CA ASP A 22 -30.27 40.83 50.40
C ASP A 22 -29.45 39.70 51.03
N ASN A 23 -29.61 38.46 50.56
CA ASN A 23 -28.60 37.41 50.58
C ASN A 23 -29.15 36.14 49.93
N ASN A 24 -29.17 36.11 48.60
CA ASN A 24 -29.11 34.83 47.88
C ASN A 24 -28.49 35.00 46.49
N GLU A 25 -27.31 35.63 46.45
CA GLU A 25 -26.38 35.44 45.34
C GLU A 25 -25.20 34.58 45.81
N MET A 26 -24.79 33.68 44.93
CA MET A 26 -23.59 32.84 44.98
C MET A 26 -23.67 31.55 45.80
N ASN A 27 -24.37 30.54 45.27
CA ASN A 27 -23.89 29.15 45.42
C ASN A 27 -24.34 28.18 44.31
N VAL A 28 -24.30 28.62 43.03
CA VAL A 28 -24.58 27.73 41.88
C VAL A 28 -23.34 27.54 40.96
N ASP A 29 -22.28 28.33 41.14
CA ASP A 29 -21.21 28.46 40.14
C ASP A 29 -20.09 27.42 40.19
N ASN A 30 -19.92 26.67 41.29
CA ASN A 30 -18.74 25.81 41.46
C ASN A 30 -18.92 24.36 40.96
N ASN A 31 -20.13 23.80 41.01
CA ASN A 31 -20.37 22.45 40.47
C ASN A 31 -20.52 22.45 38.94
N GLN A 32 -21.17 23.47 38.36
CA GLN A 32 -21.26 23.61 36.90
C GLN A 32 -19.88 23.88 36.27
N LYS A 33 -19.02 24.69 36.89
CA LYS A 33 -17.64 24.88 36.40
C LYS A 33 -16.81 23.60 36.39
N LYS A 34 -16.91 22.78 37.45
CA LYS A 34 -16.19 21.51 37.54
C LYS A 34 -16.64 20.49 36.49
N GLU A 35 -17.95 20.36 36.29
CA GLU A 35 -18.49 19.47 35.26
C GLU A 35 -18.17 19.95 33.83
N ILE A 36 -18.01 21.26 33.62
CA ILE A 36 -17.59 21.84 32.33
C ILE A 36 -16.09 21.64 32.09
N GLU A 37 -15.24 21.75 33.13
CA GLU A 37 -13.80 21.50 33.04
C GLU A 37 -13.47 20.01 32.87
N GLU A 38 -14.12 19.11 33.62
CA GLU A 38 -13.96 17.65 33.46
C GLU A 38 -14.49 17.16 32.10
N ASN A 39 -15.58 17.75 31.59
CA ASN A 39 -16.01 17.47 30.21
C ASN A 39 -15.02 18.02 29.18
N LYS A 40 -14.48 19.23 29.37
CA LYS A 40 -13.48 19.80 28.45
C LYS A 40 -12.22 18.94 28.38
N GLU A 41 -11.69 18.49 29.52
CA GLU A 41 -10.54 17.57 29.56
C GLU A 41 -10.88 16.24 28.85
N SER A 42 -12.08 15.69 29.07
CA SER A 42 -12.53 14.47 28.38
C SER A 42 -12.70 14.64 26.86
N TYR A 43 -13.13 15.81 26.38
CA TYR A 43 -13.24 16.11 24.94
C TYR A 43 -11.88 16.40 24.31
N GLU A 44 -10.96 17.05 25.03
CA GLU A 44 -9.60 17.32 24.59
C GLU A 44 -8.79 16.02 24.48
N ASP A 45 -8.91 15.11 25.46
CA ASP A 45 -8.26 13.79 25.43
C ASP A 45 -8.82 12.89 24.32
N GLN A 46 -10.15 12.86 24.12
CA GLN A 46 -10.74 12.15 22.99
C GLN A 46 -10.33 12.75 21.65
N SER A 47 -10.29 14.08 21.54
CA SER A 47 -9.86 14.76 20.32
C SER A 47 -8.38 14.48 20.01
N PHE A 48 -7.52 14.47 21.02
CA PHE A 48 -6.10 14.16 20.87
C PHE A 48 -5.89 12.70 20.45
N GLN A 49 -6.64 11.76 21.04
CA GLN A 49 -6.55 10.34 20.69
C GLN A 49 -7.05 10.05 19.27
N VAL A 50 -8.13 10.71 18.83
CA VAL A 50 -8.62 10.62 17.44
C VAL A 50 -7.61 11.22 16.46
N MET A 51 -6.98 12.36 16.80
CA MET A 51 -5.94 12.97 15.98
C MET A 51 -4.70 12.08 15.87
N SER A 52 -4.26 11.47 16.98
CA SER A 52 -3.13 10.54 17.02
C SER A 52 -3.41 9.29 16.16
N ASN A 53 -4.59 8.69 16.31
CA ASN A 53 -5.00 7.55 15.50
C ASN A 53 -5.10 7.92 14.01
N CYS A 54 -5.56 9.14 13.68
CA CYS A 54 -5.61 9.62 12.31
C CYS A 54 -4.21 9.77 11.70
N PHE A 55 -3.23 10.22 12.49
CA PHE A 55 -1.85 10.34 12.06
C PHE A 55 -1.21 8.96 11.79
N GLU A 56 -1.43 7.99 12.69
CA GLU A 56 -0.95 6.61 12.50
C GLU A 56 -1.55 5.95 11.26
N ILE A 57 -2.85 6.13 11.01
CA ILE A 57 -3.51 5.63 9.80
C ILE A 57 -2.94 6.29 8.55
N GLN A 58 -2.66 7.59 8.60
CA GLN A 58 -2.07 8.32 7.49
C GLN A 58 -0.64 7.83 7.19
N GLU A 59 0.17 7.59 8.21
CA GLU A 59 1.52 7.05 8.05
C GLU A 59 1.49 5.64 7.43
N GLN A 60 0.58 4.78 7.91
CA GLN A 60 0.37 3.44 7.33
C GLN A 60 -0.10 3.51 5.88
N ALA A 61 -0.98 4.46 5.54
CA ALA A 61 -1.44 4.66 4.17
C ALA A 61 -0.28 5.06 3.24
N ILE A 62 0.59 5.98 3.68
CA ILE A 62 1.78 6.39 2.92
C ILE A 62 2.71 5.20 2.68
N GLN A 63 2.99 4.40 3.72
CA GLN A 63 3.83 3.20 3.58
C GLN A 63 3.22 2.18 2.61
N GLN A 64 1.89 2.01 2.65
CA GLN A 64 1.19 1.14 1.69
C GLN A 64 1.27 1.69 0.26
N GLU A 65 1.16 2.99 0.06
CA GLU A 65 1.32 3.63 -1.26
C GLU A 65 2.72 3.38 -1.84
N GLU A 66 3.77 3.47 -1.02
CA GLU A 66 5.15 3.15 -1.43
C GLU A 66 5.30 1.68 -1.85
N ILE A 67 4.73 0.76 -1.06
CA ILE A 67 4.73 -0.68 -1.38
C ILE A 67 3.98 -0.94 -2.69
N ILE A 68 2.82 -0.30 -2.89
CA ILE A 68 2.04 -0.41 -4.13
C ILE A 68 2.83 0.15 -5.32
N ALA A 69 3.52 1.28 -5.15
CA ALA A 69 4.37 1.86 -6.19
C ALA A 69 5.51 0.90 -6.56
N PHE A 70 6.18 0.31 -5.57
CA PHE A 70 7.22 -0.70 -5.78
C PHE A 70 6.69 -1.92 -6.56
N TYR A 71 5.52 -2.44 -6.20
CA TYR A 71 4.92 -3.57 -6.93
C TYR A 71 4.53 -3.18 -8.36
N LYS A 72 3.97 -1.99 -8.58
CA LYS A 72 3.65 -1.49 -9.92
C LYS A 72 4.89 -1.39 -10.80
N ASP A 73 5.98 -0.87 -10.26
CA ASP A 73 7.24 -0.76 -11.00
C ASP A 73 7.89 -2.13 -11.24
N SER A 74 7.76 -3.06 -10.29
CA SER A 74 8.19 -4.45 -10.46
C SER A 74 7.42 -5.14 -11.59
N LEU A 75 6.10 -4.96 -11.67
CA LEU A 75 5.28 -5.50 -12.76
C LEU A 75 5.68 -4.91 -14.12
N ARG A 76 5.89 -3.59 -14.19
CA ARG A 76 6.38 -2.93 -15.42
C ARG A 76 7.74 -3.48 -15.85
N PHE A 77 8.64 -3.72 -14.90
CA PHE A 77 9.93 -4.34 -15.18
C PHE A 77 9.76 -5.75 -15.77
N MET A 78 8.86 -6.56 -15.20
CA MET A 78 8.54 -7.89 -15.73
C MET A 78 7.98 -7.82 -17.16
N ASP A 79 7.07 -6.88 -17.45
CA ASP A 79 6.53 -6.67 -18.79
C ASP A 79 7.62 -6.31 -19.81
N LEU A 80 8.60 -5.49 -19.41
CA LEU A 80 9.75 -5.13 -20.26
C LEU A 80 10.64 -6.34 -20.53
N ILE A 81 10.89 -7.17 -19.52
CA ILE A 81 11.67 -8.41 -19.66
C ILE A 81 10.95 -9.40 -20.58
N GLU A 82 9.63 -9.54 -20.47
CA GLU A 82 8.84 -10.39 -21.38
C GLU A 82 8.93 -9.89 -22.83
N GLN A 83 8.80 -8.59 -23.04
CA GLN A 83 8.97 -7.99 -24.36
C GLN A 83 10.38 -8.25 -24.92
N ALA A 84 11.42 -8.06 -24.10
CA ALA A 84 12.80 -8.33 -24.49
C ALA A 84 13.03 -9.81 -24.81
N ASN A 85 12.45 -10.74 -24.05
CA ASN A 85 12.56 -12.18 -24.26
C ASN A 85 12.17 -12.59 -25.68
N ARG A 86 11.11 -11.98 -26.25
CA ARG A 86 10.69 -12.22 -27.64
C ARG A 86 11.72 -11.80 -28.69
N HIS A 87 12.57 -10.83 -28.36
CA HIS A 87 13.63 -10.37 -29.25
C HIS A 87 14.93 -11.15 -29.04
N VAL A 88 15.27 -11.45 -27.79
CA VAL A 88 16.51 -12.15 -27.43
C VAL A 88 16.53 -13.58 -27.99
N VAL A 89 15.39 -14.27 -28.08
CA VAL A 89 15.35 -15.60 -28.70
C VAL A 89 15.81 -15.59 -30.17
N ASN A 90 15.62 -14.48 -30.89
CA ASN A 90 16.06 -14.38 -32.29
C ASN A 90 17.58 -14.25 -32.41
N LEU A 91 18.26 -13.80 -31.35
CA LEU A 91 19.72 -13.68 -31.33
C LEU A 91 20.43 -15.04 -31.38
N PHE A 92 19.73 -16.14 -31.08
CA PHE A 92 20.26 -17.50 -31.30
C PHE A 92 20.60 -17.79 -32.76
N ASN A 93 19.92 -17.11 -33.69
CA ASN A 93 20.16 -17.25 -35.13
C ASN A 93 21.06 -16.14 -35.67
N SER A 94 21.66 -15.30 -34.80
CA SER A 94 22.59 -14.26 -35.24
C SER A 94 23.85 -14.89 -35.86
N SER A 95 24.39 -14.25 -36.89
CA SER A 95 25.71 -14.60 -37.44
C SER A 95 26.86 -14.26 -36.48
N THR A 96 26.59 -13.41 -35.48
CA THR A 96 27.59 -12.95 -34.53
C THR A 96 27.61 -13.84 -33.31
N VAL A 97 28.76 -14.47 -33.05
CA VAL A 97 28.97 -15.35 -31.88
C VAL A 97 28.70 -14.63 -30.56
N ALA A 98 29.03 -13.34 -30.47
CA ALA A 98 28.78 -12.52 -29.29
C ALA A 98 27.29 -12.41 -28.96
N ASP A 99 26.43 -12.14 -29.96
CA ASP A 99 24.98 -12.05 -29.77
C ASP A 99 24.40 -13.38 -29.26
N CYS A 100 24.85 -14.50 -29.83
CA CYS A 100 24.44 -15.83 -29.39
C CYS A 100 24.83 -16.07 -27.93
N LYS A 101 26.06 -15.70 -27.53
CA LYS A 101 26.52 -15.85 -26.15
C LYS A 101 25.77 -14.95 -25.17
N GLU A 102 25.48 -13.71 -25.56
CA GLU A 102 24.72 -12.79 -24.73
C GLU A 102 23.28 -13.28 -24.54
N ALA A 103 22.67 -13.82 -25.60
CA ALA A 103 21.35 -14.45 -25.50
C ALA A 103 21.37 -15.65 -24.54
N ILE A 104 22.37 -16.53 -24.64
CA ILE A 104 22.54 -17.66 -23.71
C ILE A 104 22.65 -17.14 -22.27
N HIS A 105 23.48 -16.11 -22.05
CA HIS A 105 23.66 -15.53 -20.72
C HIS A 105 22.37 -14.93 -20.17
N PHE A 106 21.60 -14.23 -21.00
CA PHE A 106 20.27 -13.73 -20.64
C PHE A 106 19.35 -14.86 -20.13
N PHE A 107 19.25 -15.97 -20.86
CA PHE A 107 18.39 -17.10 -20.44
C PHE A 107 18.90 -17.81 -19.17
N VAL A 108 20.21 -17.92 -18.97
CA VAL A 108 20.79 -18.41 -17.71
C VAL A 108 20.39 -17.51 -16.54
N ASN A 109 20.44 -16.19 -16.73
CA ASN A 109 20.05 -15.22 -15.70
C ASN A 109 18.54 -15.26 -15.42
N LEU A 110 17.69 -15.37 -16.45
CA LEU A 110 16.26 -15.56 -16.26
C LEU A 110 15.97 -16.78 -15.38
N HIS A 111 16.67 -17.89 -15.64
CA HIS A 111 16.54 -19.09 -14.80
C HIS A 111 17.06 -18.87 -13.38
N HIS A 112 18.23 -18.23 -13.23
CA HIS A 112 18.82 -17.93 -11.92
C HIS A 112 17.88 -17.12 -11.02
N TYR A 113 17.25 -16.09 -11.58
CA TYR A 113 16.28 -15.25 -10.88
C TYR A 113 14.87 -15.86 -10.81
N ARG A 114 14.67 -17.11 -11.29
CA ARG A 114 13.39 -17.83 -11.29
C ARG A 114 12.26 -17.02 -11.98
N LEU A 115 12.60 -16.26 -13.02
CA LEU A 115 11.62 -15.49 -13.78
C LEU A 115 10.84 -16.43 -14.69
N ILE A 116 9.55 -16.60 -14.38
CA ILE A 116 8.63 -17.40 -15.18
C ILE A 116 8.07 -16.49 -16.27
N LEU A 117 8.56 -16.68 -17.50
CA LEU A 117 8.06 -16.00 -18.68
C LEU A 117 7.28 -16.97 -19.57
N PRO A 118 6.30 -16.48 -20.34
CA PRO A 118 5.65 -17.27 -21.38
C PRO A 118 6.68 -17.90 -22.32
N ASN A 119 6.48 -19.17 -22.65
CA ASN A 119 7.29 -19.93 -23.61
C ASN A 119 8.77 -20.11 -23.23
N ILE A 120 9.16 -19.91 -21.96
CA ILE A 120 10.55 -20.07 -21.52
C ILE A 120 11.12 -21.46 -21.88
N GLU A 121 10.34 -22.53 -21.70
CA GLU A 121 10.72 -23.89 -22.06
C GLU A 121 10.98 -24.06 -23.57
N GLN A 122 10.16 -23.43 -24.42
CA GLN A 122 10.37 -23.45 -25.86
C GLN A 122 11.64 -22.69 -26.25
N ASN A 123 11.93 -21.58 -25.57
CA ASN A 123 13.14 -20.80 -25.79
C ASN A 123 14.38 -21.57 -25.33
N LEU A 124 14.33 -22.28 -24.19
CA LEU A 124 15.40 -23.16 -23.74
C LEU A 124 15.64 -24.32 -24.71
N ARG A 125 14.59 -24.92 -25.28
CA ARG A 125 14.74 -25.93 -26.34
C ARG A 125 15.42 -25.35 -27.58
N SER A 126 15.05 -24.14 -27.97
CA SER A 126 15.67 -23.44 -29.10
C SER A 126 17.16 -23.17 -28.83
N MET A 127 17.49 -22.77 -27.59
CA MET A 127 18.86 -22.62 -27.12
C MET A 127 19.63 -23.95 -27.20
N PHE A 128 19.04 -25.07 -26.77
CA PHE A 128 19.68 -26.39 -26.79
C PHE A 128 20.15 -26.81 -28.19
N ILE A 129 19.39 -26.47 -29.24
CA ILE A 129 19.72 -26.82 -30.62
C ILE A 129 21.08 -26.24 -31.04
N LEU A 130 21.52 -25.13 -30.44
CA LEU A 130 22.82 -24.50 -30.70
C LEU A 130 24.02 -25.36 -30.30
N ILE A 131 23.83 -26.48 -29.58
CA ILE A 131 24.89 -27.46 -29.32
C ILE A 131 25.46 -28.07 -30.61
N ARG A 132 24.71 -27.98 -31.72
CA ARG A 132 25.14 -28.43 -33.05
C ARG A 132 25.84 -27.33 -33.85
N SER A 133 26.12 -26.18 -33.23
CA SER A 133 26.86 -25.09 -33.88
C SER A 133 28.25 -25.55 -34.34
N VAL A 134 28.71 -25.00 -35.46
CA VAL A 134 30.08 -25.20 -35.95
C VAL A 134 31.09 -24.50 -35.03
N ASP A 135 30.66 -23.44 -34.34
CA ASP A 135 31.48 -22.70 -33.40
C ASP A 135 31.55 -23.42 -32.04
N LYS A 136 32.73 -23.95 -31.72
CA LYS A 136 32.99 -24.67 -30.47
C LYS A 136 32.71 -23.82 -29.23
N SER A 137 32.93 -22.52 -29.30
CA SER A 137 32.74 -21.61 -28.17
C SER A 137 31.26 -21.39 -27.85
N ILE A 138 30.37 -21.50 -28.84
CA ILE A 138 28.91 -21.54 -28.62
C ILE A 138 28.55 -22.85 -27.93
N CYS A 139 29.06 -23.99 -28.41
CA CYS A 139 28.78 -25.29 -27.82
C CYS A 139 29.23 -25.39 -26.34
N GLU A 140 30.40 -24.84 -26.01
CA GLU A 140 30.89 -24.74 -24.64
C GLU A 140 29.98 -23.85 -23.78
N ALA A 141 29.55 -22.70 -24.29
CA ALA A 141 28.64 -21.80 -23.58
C ALA A 141 27.28 -22.46 -23.30
N ILE A 142 26.71 -23.17 -24.28
CA ILE A 142 25.47 -23.94 -24.13
C ILE A 142 25.63 -25.03 -23.08
N THR A 143 26.72 -25.79 -23.14
CA THR A 143 26.97 -26.88 -22.17
C THR A 143 27.04 -26.33 -20.76
N GLN A 144 27.78 -25.23 -20.54
CA GLN A 144 27.86 -24.57 -19.24
C GLN A 144 26.51 -24.00 -18.79
N ALA A 145 25.74 -23.42 -19.71
CA ALA A 145 24.40 -22.91 -19.42
C ALA A 145 23.45 -24.03 -18.95
N PHE A 146 23.39 -25.16 -19.65
CA PHE A 146 22.52 -26.27 -19.27
C PHE A 146 22.98 -26.95 -17.97
N VAL A 147 24.28 -27.01 -17.69
CA VAL A 147 24.79 -27.43 -16.38
C VAL A 147 24.24 -26.51 -15.28
N LYS A 148 24.32 -25.19 -15.45
CA LYS A 148 23.79 -24.22 -14.48
C LYS A 148 22.27 -24.29 -14.32
N ILE A 149 21.53 -24.53 -15.40
CA ILE A 149 20.06 -24.54 -15.36
C ILE A 149 19.54 -25.82 -14.69
N TYR A 150 20.09 -26.98 -15.06
CA TYR A 150 19.50 -28.26 -14.67
C TYR A 150 20.26 -29.01 -13.57
N PHE A 151 21.55 -28.72 -13.39
CA PHE A 151 22.41 -29.49 -12.49
C PHE A 151 22.95 -28.66 -11.32
N ASP A 152 22.94 -27.33 -11.43
CA ASP A 152 23.31 -26.45 -10.33
C ASP A 152 22.09 -26.23 -9.42
N VAL A 153 21.95 -27.14 -8.45
CA VAL A 153 20.90 -27.09 -7.43
C VAL A 153 21.34 -26.07 -6.38
N GLY A 154 21.06 -24.79 -6.61
CA GLY A 154 21.06 -23.78 -5.56
C GLY A 154 20.16 -24.22 -4.38
N PRO A 155 20.30 -23.62 -3.18
CA PRO A 155 19.61 -24.09 -1.98
C PRO A 155 18.11 -24.27 -2.25
N THR A 156 17.67 -25.51 -2.02
CA THR A 156 16.38 -26.11 -2.36
C THR A 156 15.19 -25.22 -1.99
N VAL A 157 14.62 -24.54 -2.98
CA VAL A 157 13.18 -24.26 -2.99
C VAL A 157 12.50 -25.40 -3.77
N PRO A 158 11.45 -26.04 -3.22
CA PRO A 158 10.84 -27.21 -3.84
C PRO A 158 10.36 -26.93 -5.26
N LEU A 159 10.65 -27.85 -6.19
CA LEU A 159 10.16 -27.89 -7.57
C LEU A 159 8.62 -27.94 -7.71
N ALA A 160 7.89 -27.92 -6.59
CA ALA A 160 6.43 -28.01 -6.55
C ALA A 160 5.71 -26.83 -7.23
N TYR A 161 6.38 -25.71 -7.47
CA TYR A 161 5.81 -24.57 -8.19
C TYR A 161 6.06 -24.57 -9.70
N VAL A 162 6.82 -25.53 -10.24
CA VAL A 162 7.21 -25.56 -11.66
C VAL A 162 6.19 -26.29 -12.55
N PHE A 163 5.19 -26.98 -11.98
CA PHE A 163 4.21 -27.79 -12.73
C PHE A 163 2.75 -27.33 -12.64
N LEU A 164 2.49 -26.10 -12.19
CA LEU A 164 1.16 -25.52 -12.29
C LEU A 164 1.19 -24.45 -13.37
N PHE A 165 0.64 -24.80 -14.52
CA PHE A 165 0.13 -24.03 -15.68
C PHE A 165 0.61 -24.62 -17.01
#